data_AF-A0A832FIW2-F1
#
_entry.id   AF-A0A832FIW2-F1
#
_cell.length_a   1.000
_cell.length_b   1.000
_cell.length_c   1.000
_cell.angle_alpha   90.00
_cell.angle_beta   90.00
_cell.angle_gamma   90.00
#
_symmetry.space_group_name_H-M   'P 1'
#
loop_
_entity.id
_entity.type
_entity.pdbx_description
1 polymer ?
#
loop_
_entity_poly.entity_id
_entity_poly.type
_entity_poly.pdbx_seq_one_letter_code
_entity_poly.pdbx_strand_id
1 'polypeptide(L)'
;MSVSRAKLYSFLRSVGLYEATEREGVVTIRFSSMDLEGAIGGVAEIVITGLVKGERVEVARVVIVKNGASEDVAPEVLGGWLNYIERYEHA
;
A
#
# COMPACT_ATOMS: atom_id res chain seq x y z
N MET A 1 5.27 7.60 8.37
CA MET A 1 5.53 6.18 8.77
C MET A 1 6.33 5.47 7.68
N SER A 2 7.06 4.37 7.97
CA SER A 2 7.87 3.68 6.95
C SER A 2 7.86 2.16 7.04
N VAL A 3 8.07 1.49 5.92
CA VAL A 3 8.14 0.02 5.79
C VAL A 3 9.37 -0.39 4.99
N SER A 4 9.95 -1.56 5.26
CA SER A 4 11.00 -2.14 4.43
C SER A 4 10.50 -2.36 3.01
N ARG A 5 11.26 -1.86 2.04
CA ARG A 5 10.96 -1.98 0.62
C ARG A 5 10.91 -3.44 0.17
N ALA A 6 11.87 -4.25 0.63
CA ALA A 6 11.94 -5.67 0.25
C ALA A 6 10.72 -6.44 0.79
N LYS A 7 10.38 -6.24 2.06
CA LYS A 7 9.20 -6.85 2.69
C LYS A 7 7.90 -6.41 2.06
N LEU A 8 7.77 -5.12 1.74
CA LEU A 8 6.61 -4.59 1.04
C LEU A 8 6.44 -5.26 -0.33
N TYR A 9 7.52 -5.37 -1.11
CA TYR A 9 7.44 -6.05 -2.41
C TYR A 9 7.21 -7.56 -2.28
N SER A 10 7.74 -8.23 -1.25
CA SER A 10 7.41 -9.63 -0.95
C SER A 10 5.92 -9.81 -0.70
N PHE A 11 5.36 -9.01 0.22
CA PHE A 11 3.94 -9.04 0.54
C PHE A 11 3.09 -8.83 -0.69
N LEU A 12 3.38 -7.78 -1.45
CA LEU A 12 2.62 -7.44 -2.64
C LEU A 12 2.62 -8.61 -3.64
N ARG A 13 3.78 -9.24 -3.89
CA ARG A 13 3.88 -10.43 -4.76
C ARG A 13 3.03 -11.59 -4.26
N SER A 14 2.94 -11.80 -2.95
CA SER A 14 2.17 -12.91 -2.37
C SER A 14 0.66 -12.73 -2.53
N VAL A 15 0.17 -11.49 -2.47
CA VAL A 15 -1.26 -11.17 -2.65
C VAL A 15 -1.68 -11.04 -4.11
N GLY A 16 -0.75 -10.91 -5.05
CA GLY A 16 -0.99 -11.05 -6.49
C GLY A 16 -1.88 -9.98 -7.16
N LEU A 17 -2.47 -9.06 -6.40
CA LEU A 17 -3.40 -8.03 -6.87
C LEU A 17 -2.88 -6.63 -6.54
N TYR A 18 -1.81 -6.23 -7.22
CA TYR A 18 -1.23 -4.90 -7.07
C TYR A 18 -0.47 -4.45 -8.33
N GLU A 19 -0.34 -3.14 -8.49
CA GLU A 19 0.58 -2.49 -9.41
C GLU A 19 1.56 -1.65 -8.59
N ALA A 20 2.86 -1.72 -8.88
CA ALA A 20 3.85 -0.85 -8.26
C ALA A 20 4.69 -0.15 -9.33
N THR A 21 4.69 1.17 -9.31
CA THR A 21 5.50 2.02 -10.19
C THR A 21 6.48 2.83 -9.35
N GLU A 22 7.76 2.78 -9.69
CA GLU A 22 8.82 3.56 -9.04
C GLU A 22 9.40 4.56 -10.06
N ARG A 23 9.38 5.86 -9.74
CA ARG A 23 9.92 6.94 -10.58
C ARG A 23 10.55 8.00 -9.69
N GLU A 24 11.79 8.41 -10.00
CA GLU A 24 12.49 9.53 -9.34
C GLU A 24 12.52 9.43 -7.80
N GLY A 25 12.63 8.22 -7.25
CA GLY A 25 12.64 7.98 -5.81
C GLY A 25 11.25 8.04 -5.15
N VAL A 26 10.17 8.13 -5.93
CA VAL A 26 8.79 7.97 -5.48
C VAL A 26 8.29 6.59 -5.90
N VAL A 27 7.65 5.88 -4.98
CA VAL A 27 6.93 4.65 -5.28
C VAL A 27 5.43 4.88 -5.14
N THR A 28 4.68 4.47 -6.16
CA THR A 28 3.22 4.45 -6.14
C THR A 28 2.76 3.00 -6.26
N ILE A 29 2.02 2.55 -5.26
CA ILE A 29 1.46 1.19 -5.19
C ILE A 29 -0.05 1.30 -5.27
N ARG A 30 -0.66 0.64 -6.24
CA ARG A 30 -2.10 0.39 -6.28
C ARG A 30 -2.36 -1.01 -5.79
N PHE A 31 -3.24 -1.16 -4.83
CA PHE A 31 -3.62 -2.43 -4.25
C PHE A 31 -5.13 -2.58 -4.34
N SER A 32 -5.58 -3.64 -5.00
CA SER A 32 -6.99 -4.01 -5.06
C SER A 32 -7.15 -5.37 -4.38
N SER A 33 -8.11 -5.52 -3.48
CA SER A 33 -8.40 -6.83 -2.88
C SER A 33 -9.90 -7.07 -2.90
N MET A 34 -10.28 -8.28 -3.31
CA MET A 34 -11.65 -8.76 -3.18
C MET A 34 -12.11 -8.81 -1.71
N ASP A 35 -11.18 -9.01 -0.76
CA ASP A 35 -11.50 -8.99 0.67
C ASP A 35 -11.84 -7.59 1.19
N LEU A 36 -11.25 -6.55 0.57
CA LEU A 36 -11.64 -5.16 0.82
C LEU A 36 -13.05 -4.89 0.32
N GLU A 37 -13.51 -5.58 -0.73
CA GLU A 37 -14.88 -5.42 -1.26
C GLU A 37 -15.95 -5.84 -0.27
N GLY A 38 -15.71 -6.92 0.50
CA GLY A 38 -16.63 -7.39 1.52
C GLY A 38 -16.75 -6.46 2.72
N ALA A 39 -15.64 -5.82 3.12
CA ALA A 39 -15.61 -4.88 4.24
C ALA A 39 -16.13 -3.47 3.84
N ILE A 40 -15.96 -3.09 2.57
CA ILE A 40 -16.21 -1.73 2.10
C ILE A 40 -17.47 -1.66 1.22
N GLY A 41 -18.04 -2.78 0.76
CA GLY A 41 -19.28 -2.82 -0.02
C GLY A 41 -19.10 -2.40 -1.49
N GLY A 42 -18.06 -2.93 -2.15
CA GLY A 42 -17.75 -2.70 -3.57
C GLY A 42 -16.25 -2.70 -3.87
N VAL A 43 -15.87 -2.66 -5.16
CA VAL A 43 -14.46 -2.59 -5.61
C VAL A 43 -13.77 -1.40 -4.94
N ALA A 44 -12.80 -1.68 -4.08
CA ALA A 44 -11.98 -0.67 -3.41
C ALA A 44 -10.52 -0.85 -3.80
N GLU A 45 -9.91 0.23 -4.32
CA GLU A 45 -8.49 0.32 -4.61
C GLU A 45 -7.82 1.25 -3.60
N ILE A 46 -6.70 0.81 -3.04
CA ILE A 46 -5.86 1.65 -2.18
C ILE A 46 -4.63 2.05 -2.99
N VAL A 47 -4.44 3.36 -3.17
CA VAL A 47 -3.27 3.95 -3.80
C VAL A 47 -2.37 4.53 -2.73
N ILE A 48 -1.18 3.96 -2.57
CA ILE A 48 -0.15 4.40 -1.63
C ILE A 48 0.93 5.10 -2.43
N THR A 49 1.26 6.33 -2.05
CA THR A 49 2.43 7.03 -2.56
C THR A 49 3.43 7.23 -1.43
N GLY A 50 4.67 6.80 -1.66
CA GLY A 50 5.74 6.92 -0.69
C GLY A 50 7.06 7.36 -1.31
N LEU A 51 7.93 7.91 -0.47
CA LEU A 51 9.29 8.28 -0.82
C LEU A 51 10.23 7.12 -0.49
N VAL A 52 11.04 6.72 -1.45
CA VAL A 52 12.08 5.71 -1.29
C VAL A 52 13.29 6.37 -0.64
N LYS A 53 13.62 5.94 0.58
CA LYS A 53 14.79 6.38 1.34
C LYS A 53 15.67 5.16 1.64
N GLY A 54 16.60 4.88 0.73
CA GLY A 54 17.42 3.67 0.78
C GLY A 54 16.56 2.41 0.70
N GLU A 55 16.61 1.58 1.75
CA GLU A 55 15.85 0.32 1.82
C GLU A 55 14.43 0.49 2.37
N ARG A 56 14.01 1.71 2.71
CA ARG A 56 12.69 1.98 3.29
C ARG A 56 11.83 2.81 2.35
N VAL A 57 10.52 2.56 2.42
CA VAL A 57 9.50 3.40 1.82
C VAL A 57 8.83 4.20 2.93
N GLU A 58 8.92 5.52 2.87
CA GLU A 58 8.19 6.43 3.75
C GLU A 58 6.87 6.81 3.10
N VAL A 59 5.76 6.39 3.70
CA VAL A 59 4.43 6.67 3.14
C VAL A 59 4.10 8.15 3.33
N ALA A 60 3.82 8.82 2.21
CA ALA A 60 3.51 10.24 2.16
C ALA A 60 2.02 10.51 1.95
N ARG A 61 1.36 9.68 1.14
CA ARG A 61 -0.05 9.85 0.78
C ARG A 61 -0.74 8.50 0.62
N VAL A 62 -1.99 8.41 1.07
CA VAL A 62 -2.85 7.24 0.88
C VAL A 62 -4.19 7.71 0.34
N VAL A 63 -4.62 7.11 -0.76
CA VAL A 63 -5.92 7.39 -1.38
C VAL A 63 -6.71 6.10 -1.42
N ILE A 64 -7.96 6.12 -0.97
CA ILE A 64 -8.91 5.04 -1.14
C ILE A 64 -9.84 5.42 -2.29
N VAL A 65 -9.88 4.60 -3.33
CA VAL A 65 -10.80 4.75 -4.46
C VAL A 65 -11.91 3.72 -4.31
N LYS A 66 -13.15 4.19 -4.18
CA LYS A 66 -14.34 3.36 -4.02
C LYS A 66 -15.45 3.86 -4.92
N ASN A 67 -16.01 2.98 -5.75
CA ASN A 67 -17.14 3.30 -6.64
C ASN A 67 -16.90 4.56 -7.50
N GLY A 68 -15.66 4.79 -7.94
CA GLY A 68 -15.26 5.97 -8.72
C GLY A 68 -15.00 7.25 -7.92
N ALA A 69 -15.23 7.26 -6.61
CA ALA A 69 -14.85 8.36 -5.73
C ALA A 69 -13.49 8.08 -5.07
N SER A 70 -12.65 9.11 -4.97
CA SER A 70 -11.33 9.04 -4.31
C SER A 70 -11.33 9.84 -3.01
N GLU A 71 -10.87 9.22 -1.94
CA GLU A 71 -10.74 9.82 -0.61
C GLU A 71 -9.26 9.79 -0.18
N ASP A 72 -8.70 10.97 0.09
CA ASP A 72 -7.40 11.08 0.75
C ASP A 72 -7.54 10.76 2.25
N VAL A 73 -6.82 9.75 2.71
CA VAL A 73 -6.84 9.33 4.11
C VAL A 73 -5.46 9.51 4.75
N ALA A 74 -5.47 9.67 6.06
CA ALA A 74 -4.26 9.79 6.84
C ALA A 74 -3.42 8.49 6.72
N PRO A 75 -2.10 8.56 6.43
CA PRO A 75 -1.26 7.38 6.30
C PRO A 75 -1.35 6.40 7.49
N GLU A 76 -1.61 6.92 8.69
CA GLU A 76 -1.75 6.18 9.94
C GLU A 76 -2.81 5.07 9.86
N VAL A 77 -3.81 5.21 8.98
CA VAL A 77 -4.82 4.17 8.72
C VAL A 77 -4.18 2.87 8.22
N LEU A 78 -3.05 2.95 7.52
CA LEU A 78 -2.26 1.78 7.10
C LEU A 78 -1.33 1.25 8.19
N GLY A 79 -1.32 1.84 9.39
CA GLY A 79 -0.43 1.47 10.50
C GLY A 79 -0.43 0.00 10.84
N GLY A 80 -1.61 -0.60 11.02
CA GLY A 80 -1.74 -2.02 11.30
C GLY A 80 -1.17 -2.89 10.18
N TRP A 81 -1.47 -2.53 8.94
CA TRP A 81 -1.06 -3.27 7.74
C TRP A 81 0.46 -3.19 7.49
N LEU A 82 1.05 -1.99 7.56
CA LEU A 82 2.50 -1.81 7.41
C LEU A 82 3.28 -2.47 8.55
N ASN A 83 2.76 -2.42 9.78
CA ASN A 83 3.37 -3.13 10.91
C ASN A 83 3.31 -4.65 10.73
N TYR A 84 2.22 -5.17 10.18
CA TYR A 84 2.11 -6.59 9.84
C TYR A 84 3.19 -7.01 8.84
N ILE A 85 3.31 -6.28 7.72
CA ILE A 85 4.35 -6.52 6.70
C ILE A 85 5.74 -6.49 7.34
N GLU A 86 6.02 -5.46 8.15
CA GLU A 86 7.34 -5.32 8.78
C GLU A 86 7.68 -6.50 9.70
N ARG A 87 6.69 -7.08 10.38
CA ARG A 87 6.89 -8.16 11.36
C ARG A 87 6.89 -9.56 10.76
N TYR A 88 6.05 -9.81 9.76
CA TYR A 88 5.73 -11.18 9.33
C TYR A 88 6.25 -11.52 7.93
N GLU A 89 6.62 -10.53 7.12
CA GLU A 89 7.17 -10.81 5.80
C GLU A 89 8.68 -11.10 5.86
N HIS A 90 9.08 -12.11 5.10
CA HIS A 90 10.47 -12.46 4.87
C HIS A 90 10.93 -11.79 3.58
N ALA A 91 12.03 -11.04 3.65
CA ALA A 91 12.62 -10.31 2.52
C ALA A 91 13.44 -11.24 1.61
#